data_AF-A0ABD5WBA3-F1
#
_entry.id   AF-A0ABD5WBA3-F1
#
_cell.length_a   1.000
_cell.length_b   1.000
_cell.length_c   1.000
_cell.angle_alpha   90.00
_cell.angle_beta   90.00
_cell.angle_gamma   90.00
#
_symmetry.space_group_name_H-M   'P 1'
#
loop_
_entity.id
_entity.type
_entity.pdbx_description
1 polymer ?
#
loop_
_entity_poly.entity_id
_entity_poly.type
_entity_poly.pdbx_seq_one_letter_code
_entity_poly.pdbx_strand_id
1 'polypeptide(L)'
;MDRSAPPTASALDGTGADGESVGDAAAAGTGSATVAGLAGLAVTKAADVATTVVGLRATAGVRELNPVADAAISSFGLVPGLVALGVATVAAIGCVVEGAFAYPARTTGGAAALAAGRVGRTGRLLCYGVGCACNAAFAVHNAVLIAGVGAV
;
A
#
# COMPACT_ATOMS: atom_id res chain seq x y z
N MET A 1 66.44 -38.10 6.23
CA MET A 1 65.88 -37.60 7.49
C MET A 1 65.96 -36.09 7.37
N ASP A 2 64.93 -35.40 6.86
CA ASP A 2 63.69 -35.13 7.58
C ASP A 2 62.59 -34.74 6.57
N ARG A 3 61.43 -35.39 6.61
CA ARG A 3 60.28 -35.12 5.72
C ARG A 3 59.16 -34.54 6.58
N SER A 4 59.12 -33.21 6.69
CA SER A 4 58.02 -32.51 7.35
C SER A 4 56.78 -32.56 6.46
N ALA A 5 55.74 -33.26 6.92
CA ALA A 5 54.47 -33.43 6.23
C ALA A 5 53.61 -32.13 6.27
N PRO A 6 52.78 -31.86 5.25
CA PRO A 6 51.82 -30.76 5.29
C PRO A 6 50.61 -31.10 6.20
N PRO A 7 50.06 -30.11 6.94
CA PRO A 7 48.86 -30.33 7.74
C PRO A 7 47.63 -30.54 6.85
N THR A 8 46.93 -31.64 7.11
CA THR A 8 45.64 -32.00 6.53
C THR A 8 44.55 -31.01 6.98
N ALA A 9 43.99 -30.28 6.03
CA ALA A 9 42.78 -29.49 6.23
C ALA A 9 41.57 -30.44 6.42
N SER A 10 41.20 -30.66 7.68
CA SER A 10 39.93 -31.25 8.07
C SER A 10 38.90 -30.13 8.21
N ALA A 11 37.84 -30.25 7.43
CA ALA A 11 36.59 -29.51 7.58
C ALA A 11 35.97 -29.68 8.98
N LEU A 12 35.18 -28.69 9.38
CA LEU A 12 33.96 -28.73 10.21
C LEU A 12 33.48 -27.27 10.25
N ASP A 13 32.69 -26.85 9.26
CA ASP A 13 31.22 -26.87 9.32
C ASP A 13 30.70 -25.89 10.39
N GLY A 14 30.54 -24.64 9.96
CA GLY A 14 29.92 -23.55 10.71
C GLY A 14 28.83 -22.88 9.88
N THR A 15 28.17 -23.65 9.01
CA THR A 15 27.16 -23.18 8.08
C THR A 15 25.76 -23.33 8.68
N GLY A 16 25.13 -22.20 9.00
CA GLY A 16 23.70 -22.03 8.66
C GLY A 16 22.64 -22.17 9.75
N ALA A 17 22.73 -21.44 10.88
CA ALA A 17 21.58 -21.27 11.78
C ALA A 17 21.11 -19.81 11.95
N ASP A 18 21.95 -18.82 11.65
CA ASP A 18 21.66 -17.43 12.04
C ASP A 18 21.10 -16.57 10.89
N GLY A 19 21.21 -17.05 9.65
CA GLY A 19 20.80 -16.33 8.44
C GLY A 19 19.31 -16.44 8.11
N GLU A 20 18.67 -17.54 8.47
CA GLU A 20 17.24 -17.80 8.16
C GLU A 20 16.31 -16.93 9.02
N SER A 21 16.65 -16.75 10.31
CA SER A 21 15.80 -16.00 11.25
C SER A 21 15.67 -14.50 10.92
N VAL A 22 16.73 -13.88 10.38
CA VAL A 22 16.74 -12.46 10.01
C VAL A 22 15.98 -12.21 8.70
N GLY A 23 16.06 -13.14 7.75
CA GLY A 23 15.33 -13.09 6.49
C GLY A 23 13.82 -13.17 6.68
N ASP A 24 13.37 -14.10 7.53
CA ASP A 24 11.95 -14.32 7.81
C ASP A 24 11.29 -13.16 8.54
N ALA A 25 11.98 -12.55 9.51
CA ALA A 25 11.48 -11.38 10.22
C ALA A 25 11.38 -10.12 9.33
N ALA A 26 12.32 -9.96 8.39
CA ALA A 26 12.29 -8.85 7.43
C ALA A 26 11.15 -9.01 6.41
N ALA A 27 10.92 -10.24 5.94
CA ALA A 27 9.81 -10.59 5.05
C ALA A 27 8.46 -10.42 5.74
N ALA A 28 8.30 -10.92 6.98
CA ALA A 28 7.07 -10.80 7.76
C ALA A 28 6.69 -9.34 8.03
N GLY A 29 7.65 -8.48 8.38
CA GLY A 29 7.36 -7.05 8.60
C GLY A 29 7.07 -6.26 7.32
N THR A 30 7.49 -6.74 6.15
CA THR A 30 7.12 -6.15 4.85
C THR A 30 5.70 -6.54 4.46
N GLY A 31 5.31 -7.80 4.71
CA GLY A 31 3.93 -8.27 4.55
C GLY A 31 2.95 -7.48 5.42
N SER A 32 3.27 -7.30 6.70
CA SER A 32 2.43 -6.53 7.63
C SER A 32 2.21 -5.07 7.19
N ALA A 33 3.27 -4.37 6.76
CA ALA A 33 3.14 -2.99 6.28
C ALA A 33 2.24 -2.85 5.03
N THR A 34 2.27 -3.87 4.17
CA THR A 34 1.44 -3.93 2.96
C THR A 34 -0.02 -4.14 3.30
N VAL A 35 -0.30 -5.11 4.17
CA VAL A 35 -1.68 -5.39 4.62
C VAL A 35 -2.26 -4.19 5.34
N ALA A 36 -1.51 -3.58 6.25
CA ALA A 36 -1.93 -2.38 6.96
C ALA A 36 -2.16 -1.18 6.02
N GLY A 37 -1.27 -0.98 5.05
CA GLY A 37 -1.38 0.08 4.06
C GLY A 37 -2.60 -0.07 3.15
N LEU A 38 -2.83 -1.28 2.63
CA LEU A 38 -4.02 -1.59 1.81
C LEU A 38 -5.32 -1.48 2.62
N ALA A 39 -5.32 -1.96 3.87
CA ALA A 39 -6.47 -1.80 4.75
C ALA A 39 -6.79 -0.33 5.02
N GLY A 40 -5.76 0.49 5.29
CA GLY A 40 -5.91 1.94 5.47
C GLY A 40 -6.47 2.63 4.22
N LEU A 41 -5.95 2.28 3.03
CA LEU A 41 -6.47 2.79 1.77
C LEU A 41 -7.93 2.39 1.55
N ALA A 42 -8.28 1.14 1.82
CA ALA A 42 -9.64 0.65 1.66
C ALA A 42 -10.61 1.38 2.60
N VAL A 43 -10.26 1.55 3.87
CA VAL A 43 -11.09 2.25 4.86
C VAL A 43 -11.26 3.73 4.49
N THR A 44 -10.16 4.42 4.19
CA THR A 44 -10.21 5.84 3.81
C THR A 44 -10.97 6.07 2.51
N LYS A 45 -10.83 5.16 1.53
CA LYS A 45 -11.58 5.24 0.28
C LYS A 45 -13.06 4.91 0.46
N ALA A 46 -13.41 3.98 1.35
CA ALA A 46 -14.79 3.70 1.70
C ALA A 46 -15.46 4.91 2.36
N ALA A 47 -14.75 5.61 3.25
CA ALA A 47 -15.22 6.87 3.84
C ALA A 47 -15.44 7.95 2.78
N ASP A 48 -14.49 8.13 1.86
CA ASP A 48 -14.61 9.04 0.71
C ASP A 48 -15.86 8.71 -0.12
N VAL A 49 -16.03 7.46 -0.58
CA VAL A 49 -17.21 7.01 -1.33
C VAL A 49 -18.51 7.27 -0.56
N ALA A 50 -18.55 6.96 0.74
CA ALA A 50 -19.73 7.19 1.55
C ALA A 50 -20.09 8.68 1.62
N THR A 51 -19.10 9.54 1.88
CA THR A 51 -19.33 10.99 1.92
C THR A 51 -19.77 11.55 0.57
N THR A 52 -19.19 11.08 -0.54
CA THR A 52 -19.60 11.48 -1.89
C THR A 52 -21.03 11.05 -2.20
N VAL A 53 -21.42 9.81 -1.86
CA VAL A 53 -22.79 9.32 -2.05
C VAL A 53 -23.79 10.14 -1.25
N VAL A 54 -23.47 10.47 0.01
CA VAL A 54 -24.33 11.30 0.86
C VAL A 54 -24.43 12.72 0.28
N GLY A 55 -23.32 13.33 -0.12
CA GLY A 55 -23.31 14.67 -0.71
C GLY A 55 -24.15 14.76 -1.98
N LEU A 56 -23.96 13.82 -2.91
CA LEU A 56 -24.72 13.79 -4.18
C LEU A 56 -26.22 13.50 -3.97
N ARG A 57 -26.59 12.80 -2.89
CA ARG A 57 -28.01 12.55 -2.57
C ARG A 57 -28.66 13.72 -1.81
N ALA A 58 -27.90 14.41 -0.96
CA ALA A 58 -28.42 15.47 -0.11
C ALA A 58 -28.58 16.80 -0.84
N THR A 59 -27.80 17.05 -1.91
CA THR A 59 -27.80 18.34 -2.61
C THR A 59 -28.37 18.21 -4.02
N ALA A 60 -29.62 18.63 -4.19
CA ALA A 60 -30.24 18.71 -5.51
C ALA A 60 -29.48 19.72 -6.40
N GLY A 61 -28.87 19.24 -7.48
CA GLY A 61 -28.15 20.07 -8.46
C GLY A 61 -26.62 19.99 -8.39
N VAL A 62 -26.03 19.28 -7.43
CA VAL A 62 -24.58 18.99 -7.43
C VAL A 62 -24.32 17.81 -8.35
N ARG A 63 -23.36 17.98 -9.27
CA ARG A 63 -22.94 16.96 -10.23
C ARG A 63 -21.49 16.61 -10.02
N GLU A 64 -21.17 15.34 -10.19
CA GLU A 64 -19.80 14.84 -10.17
C GLU A 64 -19.00 15.50 -11.32
N LEU A 65 -17.89 16.16 -10.97
CA LEU A 65 -17.03 16.86 -11.94
C LEU A 65 -15.93 15.95 -12.50
N ASN A 66 -15.62 14.84 -11.82
CA ASN A 66 -14.66 13.88 -12.31
C ASN A 66 -15.28 13.09 -13.48
N PRO A 67 -14.79 13.25 -14.73
CA PRO A 67 -15.38 12.59 -15.89
C PRO A 67 -15.31 11.06 -15.81
N VAL A 68 -14.33 10.51 -15.10
CA VAL A 68 -14.19 9.07 -14.87
C VAL A 68 -15.26 8.58 -13.90
N ALA A 69 -15.52 9.35 -12.83
CA ALA A 69 -16.57 9.01 -11.87
C ALA A 69 -17.96 9.18 -12.49
N ASP A 70 -18.21 10.25 -13.27
CA ASP A 70 -19.46 10.45 -14.01
C ASP A 70 -19.71 9.32 -15.03
N ALA A 71 -18.68 8.86 -15.75
CA ALA A 71 -18.76 7.70 -16.63
C ALA A 71 -19.09 6.40 -15.87
N ALA A 72 -18.49 6.19 -14.70
CA ALA A 72 -18.79 5.02 -13.87
C ALA A 72 -20.21 5.06 -13.29
N ILE A 73 -20.65 6.22 -12.82
CA ILE A 73 -22.00 6.45 -12.27
C ILE A 73 -23.06 6.26 -13.36
N SER A 74 -22.83 6.77 -14.57
CA SER A 74 -23.77 6.61 -15.68
C SER A 74 -23.84 5.17 -16.19
N SER A 75 -22.74 4.42 -16.13
CA SER A 75 -22.68 3.02 -16.60
C SER A 75 -23.26 2.03 -15.59
N PHE A 76 -23.00 2.22 -14.30
CA PHE A 76 -23.31 1.22 -13.26
C PHE A 76 -24.34 1.69 -12.23
N GLY A 77 -24.61 2.99 -12.16
CA GLY A 77 -25.36 3.64 -11.09
C GLY A 77 -24.45 4.26 -10.03
N LEU A 78 -24.99 5.18 -9.21
CA LEU A 78 -24.22 5.99 -8.26
C LEU A 78 -23.34 5.16 -7.31
N VAL A 79 -23.97 4.29 -6.50
CA VAL A 79 -23.27 3.50 -5.49
C VAL A 79 -22.33 2.46 -6.10
N PRO A 80 -22.79 1.54 -6.97
CA PRO A 80 -21.90 0.54 -7.58
C PRO A 80 -20.80 1.16 -8.45
N GLY A 81 -21.05 2.26 -9.15
CA GLY A 81 -20.04 2.97 -9.93
C GLY A 81 -18.92 3.55 -9.06
N LEU A 82 -19.27 4.22 -7.96
CA LEU A 82 -18.29 4.78 -7.02
C LEU A 82 -17.53 3.68 -6.26
N VAL A 83 -18.19 2.58 -5.89
CA VAL A 83 -17.53 1.42 -5.26
C VAL A 83 -16.53 0.79 -6.24
N ALA A 84 -16.92 0.56 -7.49
CA ALA A 84 -16.02 0.01 -8.50
C ALA A 84 -14.79 0.90 -8.72
N LEU A 85 -14.99 2.21 -8.81
CA LEU A 85 -13.90 3.18 -8.94
C LEU A 85 -13.01 3.19 -7.69
N GLY A 86 -13.58 3.08 -6.49
CA GLY A 86 -12.85 2.98 -5.24
C GLY A 86 -11.96 1.74 -5.20
N VAL A 87 -12.51 0.57 -5.54
CA VAL A 87 -11.76 -0.68 -5.62
C VAL A 87 -10.63 -0.58 -6.65
N ALA A 88 -10.92 -0.07 -7.86
CA ALA A 88 -9.91 0.12 -8.90
C ALA A 88 -8.78 1.05 -8.44
N THR A 89 -9.11 2.11 -7.70
CA THR A 89 -8.13 3.05 -7.14
C THR A 89 -7.21 2.37 -6.13
N VAL A 90 -7.78 1.66 -5.15
CA VAL A 90 -7.00 0.95 -4.12
C VAL A 90 -6.11 -0.12 -4.76
N ALA A 91 -6.64 -0.87 -5.72
CA ALA A 91 -5.87 -1.88 -6.45
C ALA A 91 -4.73 -1.25 -7.27
N ALA A 92 -4.98 -0.15 -7.98
CA ALA A 92 -3.96 0.55 -8.76
C ALA A 92 -2.84 1.10 -7.88
N ILE A 93 -3.18 1.77 -6.77
CA ILE A 93 -2.17 2.27 -5.81
C ILE A 93 -1.39 1.08 -5.22
N GLY A 94 -2.09 0.02 -4.82
CA GLY A 94 -1.47 -1.22 -4.34
C GLY A 94 -0.45 -1.76 -5.33
N CYS A 95 -0.84 -1.96 -6.59
CA CYS A 95 0.04 -2.46 -7.65
C CYS A 95 1.25 -1.55 -7.91
N VAL A 96 1.06 -0.22 -7.94
CA VAL A 96 2.15 0.74 -8.18
C VAL A 96 3.15 0.73 -7.02
N VAL A 97 2.66 0.80 -5.78
CA VAL A 97 3.50 0.80 -4.57
C VAL A 97 4.24 -0.53 -4.45
N GLU A 98 3.51 -1.64 -4.57
CA GLU A 98 4.10 -2.97 -4.49
C GLU A 98 5.09 -3.21 -5.62
N GLY A 99 4.76 -2.83 -6.85
CA GLY A 99 5.66 -2.94 -8.00
C GLY A 99 6.95 -2.15 -7.81
N ALA A 100 6.86 -0.90 -7.34
CA ALA A 100 8.00 -0.02 -7.12
C ALA A 100 8.97 -0.56 -6.07
N PHE A 101 8.47 -1.22 -5.01
CA PHE A 101 9.30 -1.67 -3.90
C PHE A 101 9.62 -3.18 -3.91
N ALA A 102 8.82 -4.01 -4.58
CA ALA A 102 9.09 -5.44 -4.69
C ALA A 102 10.15 -5.74 -5.77
N TYR A 103 10.23 -4.94 -6.83
CA TYR A 103 11.19 -5.17 -7.91
C TYR A 103 12.66 -5.04 -7.46
N PRO A 104 13.09 -3.95 -6.79
CA PRO A 104 14.48 -3.80 -6.35
C PRO A 104 14.89 -4.81 -5.26
N ALA A 105 13.94 -5.24 -4.43
CA ALA A 105 14.18 -6.23 -3.38
C ALA A 105 14.49 -7.63 -3.94
N ARG A 106 13.96 -7.97 -5.11
CA ARG A 106 14.20 -9.27 -5.78
C ARG A 106 15.53 -9.33 -6.53
N THR A 107 16.12 -8.19 -6.84
CA THR A 107 17.33 -8.10 -7.67
C THR A 107 18.61 -7.91 -6.85
N THR A 108 18.51 -7.87 -5.52
CA THR A 108 19.61 -7.46 -4.64
C THR A 108 19.93 -8.54 -3.61
N GLY A 109 21.20 -8.96 -3.50
CA GLY A 109 21.68 -9.96 -2.54
C GLY A 109 22.48 -9.38 -1.37
N GLY A 110 22.68 -10.18 -0.31
CA GLY A 110 23.57 -9.85 0.82
C GLY A 110 23.13 -8.63 1.64
N ALA A 111 24.10 -7.84 2.13
CA ALA A 111 23.83 -6.65 2.96
C ALA A 111 22.95 -5.59 2.25
N ALA A 112 23.01 -5.54 0.91
CA ALA A 112 22.17 -4.66 0.11
C ALA A 112 20.69 -5.10 0.10
N ALA A 113 20.39 -6.39 0.31
CA ALA A 113 19.02 -6.89 0.49
C ALA A 113 18.37 -6.39 1.79
N LEU A 114 19.15 -6.34 2.89
CA LEU A 114 18.66 -5.80 4.18
C LEU A 114 18.40 -4.28 4.11
N ALA A 115 19.24 -3.54 3.38
CA ALA A 115 19.01 -2.12 3.11
C ALA A 115 17.76 -1.92 2.23
N ALA A 116 17.61 -2.69 1.16
CA ALA A 116 16.44 -2.66 0.28
C ALA A 116 15.14 -3.00 1.03
N GLY A 117 15.16 -3.95 1.96
CA GLY A 117 14.00 -4.31 2.79
C GLY A 117 13.54 -3.16 3.72
N ARG A 118 14.48 -2.45 4.35
CA ARG A 118 14.15 -1.27 5.18
C ARG A 118 13.60 -0.12 4.33
N VAL A 119 14.27 0.19 3.21
CA VAL A 119 13.82 1.23 2.27
C VAL A 119 12.44 0.89 1.70
N GLY A 120 12.21 -0.36 1.34
CA GLY A 120 10.91 -0.84 0.86
C GLY A 120 9.80 -0.69 1.88
N ARG A 121 10.06 -1.01 3.16
CA ARG A 121 9.08 -0.83 4.24
C ARG A 121 8.74 0.64 4.46
N THR A 122 9.74 1.51 4.58
CA THR A 122 9.54 2.95 4.77
C THR A 122 8.83 3.57 3.57
N GLY A 123 9.23 3.18 2.36
CA GLY A 123 8.60 3.64 1.11
C GLY A 123 7.12 3.27 1.04
N ARG A 124 6.76 2.03 1.38
CA ARG A 124 5.36 1.57 1.47
C ARG A 124 4.56 2.40 2.47
N LEU A 125 5.09 2.58 3.68
CA LEU A 125 4.41 3.37 4.73
C LEU A 125 4.17 4.81 4.28
N LEU A 126 5.14 5.44 3.62
CA LEU A 126 4.98 6.80 3.10
C LEU A 126 3.95 6.84 1.96
N CYS A 127 4.05 5.96 0.97
CA CYS A 127 3.14 5.97 -0.17
C CYS A 127 1.70 5.67 0.24
N TYR A 128 1.49 4.64 1.07
CA TYR A 128 0.16 4.33 1.60
C TYR A 128 -0.34 5.44 2.53
N GLY A 129 0.51 5.98 3.40
CA GLY A 129 0.16 7.08 4.29
C GLY A 129 -0.31 8.33 3.54
N VAL A 130 0.42 8.74 2.50
CA VAL A 130 0.03 9.87 1.64
C VAL A 130 -1.31 9.59 0.95
N GLY A 131 -1.49 8.39 0.37
CA GLY A 131 -2.76 8.02 -0.26
C GLY A 131 -3.95 8.05 0.72
N CYS A 132 -3.76 7.53 1.93
CA CYS A 132 -4.75 7.59 3.01
C CYS A 132 -5.08 9.03 3.40
N ALA A 133 -4.07 9.89 3.55
CA ALA A 133 -4.25 11.30 3.91
C ALA A 133 -5.03 12.06 2.84
N CYS A 134 -4.72 11.83 1.55
CA CYS A 134 -5.48 12.42 0.44
C CYS A 134 -6.95 11.99 0.46
N ASN A 135 -7.22 10.69 0.58
CA ASN A 135 -8.60 10.18 0.68
C ASN A 135 -9.35 10.76 1.89
N ALA A 136 -8.69 10.86 3.04
CA ALA A 136 -9.28 11.46 4.23
C ALA A 136 -9.58 12.95 4.04
N ALA A 137 -8.70 13.71 3.37
CA ALA A 137 -8.93 15.12 3.07
C ALA A 137 -10.15 15.32 2.15
N PHE A 138 -10.32 14.48 1.13
CA PHE A 138 -11.53 14.52 0.29
C PHE A 138 -12.80 14.17 1.07
N ALA A 139 -12.74 13.13 1.91
CA ALA A 139 -13.87 12.77 2.76
C ALA A 139 -14.26 13.91 3.73
N VAL A 140 -13.28 14.58 4.34
CA VAL A 140 -13.51 15.74 5.21
C VAL A 140 -14.11 16.91 4.43
N HIS A 141 -13.58 17.20 3.23
CA HIS A 141 -14.12 18.25 2.38
C HIS A 141 -15.59 17.98 2.02
N ASN A 142 -15.91 16.76 1.62
CA ASN A 142 -17.28 16.34 1.32
C ASN A 142 -18.19 16.43 2.57
N ALA A 143 -17.70 16.02 3.73
CA ALA A 143 -18.44 16.13 4.99
C ALA A 143 -18.75 17.59 5.37
N VAL A 144 -17.79 18.51 5.18
CA VAL A 144 -17.98 19.95 5.41
C VAL A 144 -19.04 20.51 4.45
N LEU A 145 -19.01 20.13 3.17
CA LEU A 145 -20.04 20.54 2.21
C LEU A 145 -21.43 20.06 2.62
N ILE A 146 -21.56 18.80 3.06
CA ILE A 146 -22.82 18.25 3.55
C ILE A 146 -23.33 19.04 4.77
N ALA A 147 -22.45 19.30 5.74
CA ALA A 147 -22.81 20.05 6.94
C ALA A 147 -23.24 21.50 6.64
N GLY A 148 -22.59 22.13 5.64
CA GLY A 148 -22.95 23.47 5.17
C GLY A 148 -24.30 23.52 4.44
N VAL A 149 -24.66 22.49 3.68
CA VAL A 149 -25.95 22.40 2.98
C VAL A 149 -27.11 22.15 3.95
N GLY A 150 -26.89 21.40 5.04
CA GLY A 150 -27.91 21.17 6.08
C GLY A 150 -28.17 22.35 7.03
N ALA A 151 -27.37 23.43 6.93
CA ALA A 151 -27.50 24.64 7.75
C ALA A 151 -28.30 25.77 7.07
N VAL A 152 -28.80 25.54 5.84
CA VAL A 152 -29.62 26.46 5.04
C VAL A 152 -31.02 25.90 4.91
#